data_AF-A0A1H3HDS1-F1
#
_entry.id   AF-A0A1H3HDS1-F1
#
_cell.length_a   1.000
_cell.length_b   1.000
_cell.length_c   1.000
_cell.angle_alpha   90.00
_cell.angle_beta   90.00
_cell.angle_gamma   90.00
#
_symmetry.space_group_name_H-M   'P 1'
#
loop_
_entity.id
_entity.type
_entity.pdbx_description
1 polymer ?
#
loop_
_entity_poly.entity_id
_entity_poly.type
_entity_poly.pdbx_seq_one_letter_code
_entity_poly.pdbx_strand_id
1 'polypeptide(L)'
;MKKAALVILMTVLVLSGCSTIYYLEDAEYEGKKKYIAARAAMHTRCIESTEPLPTPLIERKLIALIPSQEFIYTAIQKNFKDISPDFPMSREDLRIEPLYSGANENFRMVVELIKKKNLYRTVEMIEYESLSIPEASADTDIFHVVLATATNRNDKYYLTREKRGKLRIDYGAMNPDCANVRISFMSSIQCETFRDNLLSSLQTLALQ
;
A
#
# COMPACT_ATOMS: atom_id res chain seq x y z
N MET A 1 -16.59 19.32 -66.46
CA MET A 1 -15.66 18.25 -66.02
C MET A 1 -14.34 18.94 -65.67
N LYS A 2 -13.69 18.83 -64.51
CA LYS A 2 -13.83 18.04 -63.28
C LYS A 2 -13.52 18.99 -62.10
N LYS A 3 -14.31 18.89 -61.04
CA LYS A 3 -14.06 19.55 -59.75
C LYS A 3 -12.87 18.84 -59.08
N ALA A 4 -11.79 19.55 -58.78
CA ALA A 4 -10.75 19.05 -57.89
C ALA A 4 -11.03 19.62 -56.50
N ALA A 5 -11.62 18.79 -55.65
CA ALA A 5 -11.85 19.10 -54.24
C ALA A 5 -10.49 19.17 -53.53
N LEU A 6 -10.17 20.34 -53.00
CA LEU A 6 -9.07 20.49 -52.04
C LEU A 6 -9.55 19.87 -50.72
N VAL A 7 -9.19 18.62 -50.51
CA VAL A 7 -9.46 17.89 -49.27
C VAL A 7 -8.67 18.56 -48.15
N ILE A 8 -9.41 19.14 -47.21
CA ILE A 8 -8.96 19.59 -45.90
C ILE A 8 -8.33 18.38 -45.21
N LEU A 9 -7.00 18.31 -45.18
CA LEU A 9 -6.30 17.35 -44.35
C LEU A 9 -6.31 17.90 -42.92
N MET A 10 -7.39 17.65 -42.19
CA MET A 10 -7.41 17.70 -40.73
C MET A 10 -6.38 16.68 -40.22
N THR A 11 -5.16 17.11 -39.98
CA THR A 11 -4.25 16.42 -39.06
C THR A 11 -4.70 16.70 -37.62
N VAL A 12 -5.86 16.17 -37.26
CA VAL A 12 -6.11 15.80 -35.87
C VAL A 12 -5.29 14.52 -35.67
N LEU A 13 -4.03 14.70 -35.32
CA LEU A 13 -3.25 13.65 -34.67
C LEU A 13 -3.99 13.34 -33.38
N VAL A 14 -4.86 12.33 -33.47
CA VAL A 14 -5.49 11.67 -32.35
C VAL A 14 -4.33 11.21 -31.46
N LEU A 15 -4.07 11.98 -30.40
CA LEU A 15 -3.34 11.59 -29.21
C LEU A 15 -4.11 10.47 -28.48
N SER A 16 -4.42 9.38 -29.18
CA SER A 16 -4.83 8.14 -28.53
C SER A 16 -3.58 7.51 -27.93
N GLY A 17 -3.05 8.17 -26.88
CA GLY A 17 -2.27 7.44 -25.90
C GLY A 17 -3.13 6.29 -25.43
N CYS A 18 -2.60 5.07 -25.45
CA CYS A 18 -3.25 3.95 -24.79
C CYS A 18 -3.57 4.41 -23.37
N SER A 19 -4.86 4.58 -23.06
CA SER A 19 -5.30 4.94 -21.71
C SER A 19 -4.85 3.81 -20.80
N THR A 20 -3.87 4.06 -19.94
CA THR A 20 -3.52 3.11 -18.89
C THR A 20 -4.70 3.01 -17.94
N ILE A 21 -5.28 1.81 -17.84
CA ILE A 21 -6.36 1.49 -16.91
C ILE A 21 -5.72 1.13 -15.57
N TYR A 22 -6.16 1.80 -14.52
CA TYR A 22 -5.76 1.53 -13.14
C TYR A 22 -6.92 0.89 -12.37
N TYR A 23 -6.63 0.04 -11.40
CA TYR A 23 -7.64 -0.64 -10.60
C TYR A 23 -7.48 -0.27 -9.12
N LEU A 24 -8.59 0.06 -8.46
CA LEU A 24 -8.68 0.32 -7.02
C LEU A 24 -10.03 -0.18 -6.53
N GLU A 25 -10.06 -1.04 -5.51
CA GLU A 25 -11.31 -1.57 -4.93
C GLU A 25 -12.27 -2.15 -5.99
N ASP A 26 -11.74 -2.96 -6.92
CA ASP A 26 -12.46 -3.53 -8.07
C ASP A 26 -13.03 -2.51 -9.08
N ALA A 27 -12.74 -1.22 -8.93
CA ALA A 27 -13.13 -0.17 -9.85
C ALA A 27 -12.00 0.20 -10.81
N GLU A 28 -12.37 0.44 -12.08
CA GLU A 28 -11.47 0.87 -13.15
C GLU A 28 -11.36 2.39 -13.24
N TYR A 29 -10.14 2.89 -13.44
CA TYR A 29 -9.83 4.30 -13.56
C TYR A 29 -9.01 4.55 -14.82
N GLU A 30 -9.63 5.21 -15.79
CA GLU A 30 -8.95 5.69 -17.00
C GLU A 30 -8.11 6.93 -16.67
N GLY A 31 -6.80 6.70 -16.53
CA GLY A 31 -5.80 7.75 -16.38
C GLY A 31 -5.38 8.08 -14.95
N LYS A 32 -4.12 8.52 -14.84
CA LYS A 32 -3.38 8.73 -13.58
C LYS A 32 -4.09 9.66 -12.60
N LYS A 33 -4.63 10.79 -13.07
CA LYS A 33 -5.25 11.82 -12.22
C LYS A 33 -6.48 11.30 -11.47
N LYS A 34 -7.35 10.55 -12.16
CA LYS A 34 -8.56 9.98 -11.56
C LYS A 34 -8.20 8.93 -10.51
N TYR A 35 -7.24 8.05 -10.83
CA TYR A 35 -6.76 7.04 -9.90
C TYR A 35 -6.13 7.64 -8.63
N ILE A 36 -5.28 8.67 -8.76
CA ILE A 36 -4.68 9.35 -7.59
C ILE A 36 -5.77 9.97 -6.70
N ALA A 37 -6.74 10.66 -7.30
CA ALA A 37 -7.84 11.27 -6.56
C ALA A 37 -8.70 10.21 -5.85
N ALA A 38 -8.98 9.09 -6.52
CA ALA A 38 -9.73 7.97 -5.94
C ALA A 38 -8.99 7.32 -4.78
N ARG A 39 -7.67 7.11 -4.91
CA ARG A 39 -6.82 6.57 -3.84
C ARG A 39 -6.85 7.47 -2.60
N ALA A 40 -6.70 8.78 -2.79
CA ALA A 40 -6.78 9.76 -1.70
C ALA A 40 -8.16 9.75 -1.02
N ALA A 41 -9.24 9.74 -1.81
CA ALA A 41 -10.60 9.66 -1.30
C ALA A 41 -10.86 8.37 -0.49
N MET A 42 -10.36 7.23 -0.98
CA MET A 42 -10.43 5.95 -0.29
C MET A 42 -9.65 5.98 1.04
N HIS A 43 -8.42 6.53 1.07
CA HIS A 43 -7.66 6.68 2.32
C HIS A 43 -8.43 7.49 3.36
N THR A 44 -8.96 8.64 2.97
CA THR A 44 -9.78 9.50 3.84
C THR A 44 -11.01 8.75 4.34
N ARG A 45 -11.80 8.16 3.43
CA ARG A 45 -13.02 7.39 3.75
C ARG A 45 -12.74 6.28 4.76
N CYS A 46 -11.65 5.55 4.55
CA CYS A 46 -11.30 4.40 5.37
C CYS A 46 -10.87 4.80 6.79
N ILE A 47 -10.10 5.89 6.93
CA ILE A 47 -9.70 6.43 8.23
C ILE A 47 -10.90 7.06 8.95
N GLU A 48 -11.71 7.87 8.27
CA GLU A 48 -12.84 8.57 8.89
C GLU A 48 -13.93 7.62 9.38
N SER A 49 -14.19 6.54 8.65
CA SER A 49 -15.13 5.49 9.06
C SER A 49 -14.59 4.54 10.13
N THR A 50 -13.36 4.75 10.62
CA THR A 50 -12.82 3.97 11.74
C THR A 50 -13.34 4.52 13.07
N GLU A 51 -14.23 3.76 13.72
CA GLU A 51 -14.77 4.12 15.02
C GLU A 51 -13.75 3.92 16.15
N PRO A 52 -13.36 4.99 16.88
CA PRO A 52 -12.42 4.91 17.99
C PRO A 52 -13.03 4.18 19.19
N LEU A 53 -12.17 3.48 19.94
CA LEU A 53 -12.53 2.95 21.25
C LEU A 53 -12.53 4.09 22.29
N PRO A 54 -13.43 4.08 23.28
CA PRO A 54 -13.55 5.16 24.26
C PRO A 54 -12.30 5.34 25.11
N THR A 55 -11.58 4.25 25.38
CA THR A 55 -10.27 4.24 26.03
C THR A 55 -9.35 3.26 25.29
N PRO A 56 -8.01 3.47 25.33
CA PRO A 56 -7.07 2.49 24.83
C PRO A 56 -7.31 1.11 25.45
N LEU A 57 -7.34 0.06 24.62
CA LEU A 57 -7.42 -1.33 25.13
C LEU A 57 -6.07 -1.84 25.64
N ILE A 58 -4.98 -1.28 25.11
CA ILE A 58 -3.61 -1.69 25.38
C ILE A 58 -2.86 -0.50 25.95
N GLU A 59 -2.46 -0.61 27.22
CA GLU A 59 -1.73 0.45 27.94
C GLU A 59 -0.30 0.66 27.44
N ARG A 60 0.22 -0.30 26.65
CA ARG A 60 1.56 -0.26 26.08
C ARG A 60 1.66 0.78 24.96
N LYS A 61 2.89 1.16 24.62
CA LYS A 61 3.25 1.89 23.41
C LYS A 61 3.32 0.93 22.22
N LEU A 62 2.93 1.40 21.03
CA LEU A 62 3.23 0.75 19.76
C LEU A 62 4.26 1.58 18.99
N ILE A 63 5.36 0.96 18.57
CA ILE A 63 6.24 1.52 17.54
C ILE A 63 5.92 0.83 16.22
N ALA A 64 5.44 1.60 15.25
CA ALA A 64 5.12 1.14 13.91
C ALA A 64 6.26 1.47 12.95
N LEU A 65 6.97 0.45 12.49
CA LEU A 65 8.03 0.54 11.49
C LEU A 65 7.44 0.32 10.10
N ILE A 66 7.47 1.36 9.27
CA ILE A 66 7.01 1.31 7.89
C ILE A 66 8.16 1.60 6.92
N PRO A 67 8.17 1.00 5.72
CA PRO A 67 9.23 1.25 4.75
C PRO A 67 9.12 2.66 4.20
N SER A 68 10.27 3.32 4.01
CA SER A 68 10.31 4.58 3.28
C SER A 68 9.95 4.37 1.80
N GLN A 69 9.58 5.46 1.12
CA GLN A 69 9.29 5.43 -0.31
C GLN A 69 10.50 5.00 -1.15
N GLU A 70 11.72 5.42 -0.77
CA GLU A 70 12.95 5.06 -1.49
C GLU A 70 13.34 3.59 -1.27
N PHE A 71 13.11 3.04 -0.08
CA PHE A 71 13.27 1.60 0.16
C PHE A 71 12.27 0.79 -0.65
N ILE A 72 11.02 1.23 -0.74
CA ILE A 72 10.00 0.58 -1.60
C ILE A 72 10.46 0.56 -3.06
N TYR A 73 10.93 1.69 -3.60
CA TYR A 73 11.45 1.74 -4.97
C TYR A 73 12.61 0.77 -5.17
N THR A 74 13.56 0.74 -4.24
CA THR A 74 14.70 -0.18 -4.28
C THR A 74 14.26 -1.64 -4.34
N ALA A 75 13.31 -2.03 -3.48
CA ALA A 75 12.77 -3.37 -3.44
C ALA A 75 12.05 -3.75 -4.74
N ILE A 76 11.24 -2.83 -5.30
CA ILE A 76 10.53 -3.06 -6.57
C ILE A 76 11.51 -3.25 -7.73
N GLN A 77 12.52 -2.38 -7.84
CA GLN A 77 13.53 -2.51 -8.90
C GLN A 77 14.31 -3.81 -8.79
N LYS A 78 14.69 -4.21 -7.56
CA LYS A 78 15.35 -5.48 -7.33
C LYS A 78 14.47 -6.64 -7.79
N ASN A 79 13.21 -6.67 -7.37
CA ASN A 79 12.27 -7.72 -7.76
C ASN A 79 12.09 -7.80 -9.28
N PHE A 80 12.00 -6.66 -9.99
CA PHE A 80 11.90 -6.66 -11.44
C PHE A 80 13.16 -7.20 -12.13
N LYS A 81 14.35 -6.82 -11.65
CA LYS A 81 15.63 -7.34 -12.17
C LYS A 81 15.82 -8.83 -11.90
N ASP A 82 15.36 -9.33 -10.76
CA ASP A 82 15.43 -10.74 -10.41
C ASP A 82 14.54 -11.60 -11.34
N ILE A 83 13.46 -11.03 -11.89
CA ILE A 83 12.56 -11.69 -12.85
C ILE A 83 13.06 -11.53 -14.29
N SER A 84 13.48 -10.32 -14.65
CA SER A 84 13.95 -9.96 -15.99
C SER A 84 15.07 -8.93 -15.85
N PRO A 85 16.35 -9.34 -15.95
CA PRO A 85 17.50 -8.44 -15.77
C PRO A 85 17.46 -7.17 -16.63
N ASP A 86 16.88 -7.28 -17.84
CA ASP A 86 16.75 -6.20 -18.82
C ASP A 86 15.42 -5.45 -18.74
N PHE A 87 14.65 -5.62 -17.65
CA PHE A 87 13.36 -4.95 -17.51
C PHE A 87 13.54 -3.41 -17.54
N PRO A 88 12.92 -2.69 -18.48
CA PRO A 88 13.21 -1.29 -18.74
C PRO A 88 12.49 -0.36 -17.76
N MET A 89 12.78 -0.48 -16.47
CA MET A 89 12.18 0.35 -15.42
C MET A 89 13.25 1.06 -14.58
N SER A 90 13.33 2.37 -14.76
CA SER A 90 14.19 3.26 -14.00
C SER A 90 13.54 3.67 -12.67
N ARG A 91 14.31 4.36 -11.81
CA ARG A 91 13.73 4.97 -10.60
C ARG A 91 12.75 6.09 -10.92
N GLU A 92 12.97 6.80 -12.03
CA GLU A 92 12.10 7.89 -12.41
C GLU A 92 10.74 7.38 -12.87
N ASP A 93 10.73 6.24 -13.59
CA ASP A 93 9.49 5.58 -13.99
C ASP A 93 8.63 5.22 -12.76
N LEU A 94 9.26 4.73 -11.69
CA LEU A 94 8.57 4.44 -10.43
C LEU A 94 8.01 5.69 -9.74
N ARG A 95 8.66 6.85 -9.88
CA ARG A 95 8.20 8.11 -9.27
C ARG A 95 6.99 8.69 -9.97
N ILE A 96 6.86 8.48 -11.27
CA ILE A 96 5.76 9.02 -12.08
C ILE A 96 4.60 8.04 -12.28
N GLU A 97 4.78 6.78 -11.88
CA GLU A 97 3.78 5.72 -12.00
C GLU A 97 2.92 5.63 -10.74
N PRO A 98 1.62 5.99 -10.78
CA PRO A 98 0.74 6.01 -9.61
C PRO A 98 0.62 4.71 -8.83
N LEU A 99 0.91 3.55 -9.45
CA LEU A 99 0.96 2.28 -8.72
C LEU A 99 2.06 2.24 -7.65
N TYR A 100 3.15 2.97 -7.87
CA TYR A 100 4.33 2.96 -7.01
C TYR A 100 4.55 4.29 -6.30
N SER A 101 4.15 5.40 -6.92
CA SER A 101 4.26 6.73 -6.31
C SER A 101 3.26 6.86 -5.16
N GLY A 102 3.79 7.22 -3.98
CA GLY A 102 2.99 7.23 -2.74
C GLY A 102 2.61 5.83 -2.24
N ALA A 103 3.31 4.76 -2.65
CA ALA A 103 3.10 3.44 -2.06
C ALA A 103 3.34 3.43 -0.54
N ASN A 104 4.19 4.32 -0.01
CA ASN A 104 4.36 4.48 1.43
C ASN A 104 3.08 5.01 2.13
N GLU A 105 2.23 5.75 1.41
CA GLU A 105 0.96 6.27 1.93
C GLU A 105 0.03 5.12 2.37
N ASN A 106 0.09 3.97 1.71
CA ASN A 106 -0.68 2.79 2.10
C ASN A 106 -0.27 2.26 3.47
N PHE A 107 1.04 2.24 3.76
CA PHE A 107 1.54 1.84 5.08
C PHE A 107 1.29 2.90 6.14
N ARG A 108 1.36 4.18 5.77
CA ARG A 108 0.97 5.29 6.66
C ARG A 108 -0.50 5.20 7.03
N MET A 109 -1.38 4.95 6.07
CA MET A 109 -2.81 4.73 6.30
C MET A 109 -3.02 3.62 7.32
N VAL A 110 -2.33 2.48 7.19
CA VAL A 110 -2.40 1.38 8.17
C VAL A 110 -2.09 1.85 9.59
N VAL A 111 -1.03 2.63 9.78
CA VAL A 111 -0.67 3.15 11.12
C VAL A 111 -1.70 4.17 11.61
N GLU A 112 -2.24 4.99 10.73
CA GLU A 112 -3.32 5.93 11.06
C GLU A 112 -4.62 5.21 11.44
N LEU A 113 -4.95 4.07 10.82
CA LEU A 113 -6.07 3.22 11.23
C LEU A 113 -5.88 2.71 12.66
N ILE A 114 -4.67 2.25 13.01
CA ILE A 114 -4.34 1.77 14.37
C ILE A 114 -4.47 2.90 15.39
N LYS A 115 -3.95 4.09 15.07
CA LYS A 115 -4.10 5.30 15.89
C LYS A 115 -5.56 5.69 16.08
N LYS A 116 -6.29 5.79 14.97
CA LYS A 116 -7.69 6.20 14.94
C LYS A 116 -8.58 5.22 15.70
N LYS A 117 -8.30 3.92 15.64
CA LYS A 117 -9.02 2.92 16.42
C LYS A 117 -8.82 3.06 17.93
N ASN A 118 -7.77 3.77 18.34
CA ASN A 118 -7.38 3.94 19.74
C ASN A 118 -7.09 2.58 20.41
N LEU A 119 -6.33 1.69 19.74
CA LEU A 119 -5.97 0.38 20.30
C LEU A 119 -4.91 0.48 21.39
N TYR A 120 -3.88 1.29 21.15
CA TYR A 120 -2.71 1.48 22.01
C TYR A 120 -2.71 2.85 22.66
N ARG A 121 -2.13 2.96 23.86
CA ARG A 121 -2.01 4.23 24.59
C ARG A 121 -1.26 5.29 23.78
N THR A 122 -0.17 4.90 23.12
CA THR A 122 0.56 5.74 22.19
C THR A 122 1.00 4.93 20.99
N VAL A 123 1.02 5.56 19.81
CA VAL A 123 1.51 4.97 18.57
C VAL A 123 2.51 5.92 17.95
N GLU A 124 3.76 5.47 17.83
CA GLU A 124 4.82 6.17 17.12
C GLU A 124 5.01 5.51 15.75
N MET A 125 5.25 6.31 14.71
CA MET A 125 5.53 5.82 13.38
C MET A 125 6.96 6.19 13.00
N ILE A 126 7.74 5.21 12.57
CA ILE A 126 9.12 5.40 12.13
C ILE A 126 9.26 4.82 10.72
N GLU A 127 9.77 5.63 9.79
CA GLU A 127 10.15 5.14 8.46
C GLU A 127 11.55 4.51 8.49
N TYR A 128 11.74 3.41 7.77
CA TYR A 128 13.03 2.75 7.65
C TYR A 128 13.51 2.66 6.20
N GLU A 129 14.81 2.87 6.02
CA GLU A 129 15.54 2.58 4.76
C GLU A 129 16.11 1.16 4.73
N SER A 130 16.24 0.53 5.90
CA SER A 130 16.61 -0.87 6.09
C SER A 130 15.92 -1.37 7.34
N LEU A 131 15.32 -2.56 7.27
CA LEU A 131 14.53 -3.07 8.37
C LEU A 131 15.46 -3.59 9.49
N SER A 132 15.58 -2.78 10.55
CA SER A 132 16.10 -3.19 11.85
C SER A 132 14.96 -3.14 12.86
N ILE A 133 14.61 -4.28 13.43
CA ILE A 133 13.49 -4.39 14.38
C ILE A 133 14.07 -4.22 15.79
N PRO A 134 13.73 -3.16 16.52
CA PRO A 134 14.17 -3.00 17.90
C PRO A 134 13.53 -4.09 18.78
N GLU A 135 14.14 -4.36 19.92
CA GLU A 135 13.59 -5.30 20.88
C GLU A 135 12.27 -4.76 21.45
N ALA A 136 11.24 -5.62 21.46
CA ALA A 136 10.01 -5.35 22.17
C ALA A 136 10.24 -5.49 23.68
N SER A 137 9.52 -4.70 24.48
CA SER A 137 9.62 -4.71 25.94
C SER A 137 8.24 -4.90 26.59
N ALA A 138 8.20 -5.04 27.91
CA ALA A 138 6.95 -5.14 28.66
C ALA A 138 5.95 -4.00 28.36
N ASP A 139 6.46 -2.80 28.06
CA ASP A 139 5.67 -1.59 27.83
C ASP A 139 5.63 -1.16 26.35
N THR A 140 6.28 -1.90 25.44
CA THR A 140 6.38 -1.52 24.02
C THR A 140 6.25 -2.73 23.11
N ASP A 141 5.21 -2.71 22.27
CA ASP A 141 5.04 -3.63 21.16
C ASP A 141 5.60 -2.99 19.86
N ILE A 142 6.08 -3.82 18.93
CA ILE A 142 6.60 -3.36 17.63
C ILE A 142 5.74 -3.88 16.49
N PHE A 143 5.05 -2.99 15.79
CA PHE A 143 4.42 -3.29 14.51
C PHE A 143 5.43 -3.07 13.39
N HIS A 144 5.57 -4.01 12.46
CA HIS A 144 6.47 -3.82 11.33
C HIS A 144 5.95 -4.48 10.05
N VAL A 145 6.29 -3.86 8.93
CA VAL A 145 6.02 -4.36 7.58
C VAL A 145 7.27 -5.07 7.06
N VAL A 146 7.09 -6.21 6.39
CA VAL A 146 8.13 -6.84 5.59
C VAL A 146 7.66 -6.82 4.14
N LEU A 147 8.42 -6.12 3.30
CA LEU A 147 8.13 -6.04 1.88
C LEU A 147 8.30 -7.41 1.22
N ALA A 148 7.41 -7.72 0.29
CA ALA A 148 7.53 -8.91 -0.53
C ALA A 148 8.76 -8.85 -1.44
N THR A 149 9.53 -9.94 -1.46
CA THR A 149 10.71 -10.10 -2.34
C THR A 149 10.35 -10.72 -3.70
N ALA A 150 9.06 -10.87 -4.00
CA ALA A 150 8.55 -11.36 -5.27
C ALA A 150 7.31 -10.55 -5.65
N THR A 151 7.13 -10.29 -6.94
CA THR A 151 6.01 -9.46 -7.46
C THR A 151 4.65 -10.09 -7.24
N ASN A 152 4.58 -11.42 -7.13
CA ASN A 152 3.35 -12.19 -6.91
C ASN A 152 3.06 -12.47 -5.42
N ARG A 153 3.71 -11.76 -4.50
CA ARG A 153 3.50 -11.93 -3.06
C ARG A 153 3.10 -10.60 -2.44
N ASN A 154 2.22 -10.68 -1.45
CA ASN A 154 1.83 -9.52 -0.66
C ASN A 154 2.85 -9.21 0.43
N ASP A 155 2.89 -7.92 0.77
CA ASP A 155 3.61 -7.44 1.94
C ASP A 155 2.99 -8.04 3.21
N LYS A 156 3.84 -8.32 4.19
CA LYS A 156 3.43 -8.98 5.44
C LYS A 156 3.54 -8.01 6.61
N TYR A 157 2.51 -8.01 7.46
CA TYR A 157 2.50 -7.26 8.70
C TYR A 157 2.76 -8.19 9.88
N TYR A 158 3.49 -7.69 10.86
CA TYR A 158 3.84 -8.44 12.06
C TYR A 158 3.73 -7.55 13.29
N LEU A 159 3.39 -8.18 14.40
CA LEU A 159 3.47 -7.64 15.76
C LEU A 159 4.56 -8.41 16.51
N THR A 160 5.60 -7.73 16.96
CA THR A 160 6.61 -8.29 17.86
C THR A 160 6.31 -7.88 19.29
N ARG A 161 6.29 -8.86 20.20
CA ARG A 161 6.05 -8.67 21.63
C ARG A 161 7.12 -9.37 22.43
N GLU A 162 7.49 -8.81 23.59
CA GLU A 162 8.54 -9.38 24.46
C GLU A 162 8.30 -10.87 24.77
N LYS A 163 7.10 -11.22 25.24
CA LYS A 163 6.78 -12.58 25.71
C LYS A 163 6.46 -13.59 24.60
N ARG A 164 6.11 -13.13 23.40
CA ARG A 164 5.60 -13.97 22.31
C ARG A 164 6.50 -13.97 21.07
N GLY A 165 7.49 -13.08 21.03
CA GLY A 165 8.28 -12.83 19.83
C GLY A 165 7.41 -12.30 18.70
N LYS A 166 7.70 -12.76 17.48
CA LYS A 166 7.11 -12.26 16.23
C LYS A 166 5.80 -12.99 15.89
N LEU A 167 4.71 -12.25 15.82
CA LEU A 167 3.38 -12.72 15.46
C LEU A 167 2.97 -12.13 14.10
N ARG A 168 2.48 -12.97 13.19
CA ARG A 168 1.99 -12.52 11.88
C ARG A 168 0.56 -11.98 12.02
N ILE A 169 0.29 -10.84 11.40
CA ILE A 169 -1.06 -10.26 11.33
C ILE A 169 -1.66 -10.65 9.98
N ASP A 170 -2.72 -11.45 10.02
CA ASP A 170 -3.47 -11.83 8.82
C ASP A 170 -4.65 -10.88 8.61
N TYR A 171 -4.82 -10.39 7.38
CA TYR A 171 -5.79 -9.35 7.04
C TYR A 171 -6.68 -9.69 5.83
N GLY A 172 -6.61 -10.94 5.33
CA GLY A 172 -7.43 -11.42 4.21
C GLY A 172 -6.65 -12.24 3.18
N ALA A 173 -7.34 -12.65 2.11
CA ALA A 173 -6.75 -13.43 1.02
C ALA A 173 -5.63 -12.64 0.31
N MET A 174 -4.49 -13.31 0.10
CA MET A 174 -3.24 -12.68 -0.32
C MET A 174 -2.78 -13.02 -1.75
N ASN A 175 -3.64 -13.62 -2.56
CA ASN A 175 -3.23 -14.14 -3.87
C ASN A 175 -3.61 -13.12 -4.96
N PRO A 176 -2.66 -12.35 -5.51
CA PRO A 176 -2.94 -11.57 -6.71
C PRO A 176 -3.21 -12.51 -7.88
N ASP A 177 -4.21 -12.19 -8.71
CA ASP A 177 -4.59 -13.01 -9.87
C ASP A 177 -3.50 -13.05 -10.96
N CYS A 178 -2.53 -12.13 -10.92
CA CYS A 178 -1.48 -11.99 -11.94
C CYS A 178 -0.07 -11.94 -11.34
N ALA A 179 0.82 -12.82 -11.83
CA ALA A 179 2.20 -12.98 -11.33
C ALA A 179 3.14 -11.78 -11.56
N ASN A 180 2.79 -10.87 -12.49
CA ASN A 180 3.72 -9.88 -13.04
C ASN A 180 3.48 -8.43 -12.58
N VAL A 181 2.52 -8.19 -11.71
CA VAL A 181 2.27 -6.85 -11.16
C VAL A 181 2.29 -6.98 -9.65
N ARG A 182 3.18 -6.24 -8.97
CA ARG A 182 3.02 -6.01 -7.53
C ARG A 182 1.76 -5.16 -7.38
N ILE A 183 0.61 -5.81 -7.30
CA ILE A 183 -0.65 -5.11 -7.13
C ILE A 183 -0.73 -4.73 -5.65
N SER A 184 -0.94 -3.45 -5.36
CA SER A 184 -1.26 -3.02 -3.99
C SER A 184 -2.45 -3.84 -3.48
N PHE A 185 -2.43 -4.26 -2.22
CA PHE A 185 -3.54 -5.03 -1.60
C PHE A 185 -4.91 -4.34 -1.76
N MET A 186 -4.91 -3.02 -1.95
CA MET A 186 -6.10 -2.18 -2.14
C MET A 186 -6.73 -2.28 -3.54
N SER A 187 -6.09 -2.99 -4.47
CA SER A 187 -6.67 -3.21 -5.81
C SER A 187 -7.93 -4.07 -5.79
N SER A 188 -7.94 -5.09 -4.92
CA SER A 188 -8.92 -6.19 -4.93
C SER A 188 -9.65 -6.34 -3.60
N ILE A 189 -9.28 -5.57 -2.58
CA ILE A 189 -9.90 -5.62 -1.25
C ILE A 189 -10.41 -4.22 -0.93
N GLN A 190 -11.71 -4.11 -0.64
CA GLN A 190 -12.33 -2.89 -0.12
C GLN A 190 -11.62 -2.48 1.17
N CYS A 191 -11.29 -1.19 1.30
CA CYS A 191 -10.48 -0.70 2.40
C CYS A 191 -11.12 -0.99 3.76
N GLU A 192 -12.45 -0.92 3.87
CA GLU A 192 -13.20 -1.25 5.08
C GLU A 192 -13.01 -2.71 5.49
N THR A 193 -13.05 -3.64 4.53
CA THR A 193 -12.80 -5.08 4.79
C THR A 193 -11.36 -5.30 5.24
N PHE A 194 -10.40 -4.67 4.56
CA PHE A 194 -9.00 -4.71 4.97
C PHE A 194 -8.80 -4.16 6.39
N ARG A 195 -9.35 -2.98 6.68
CA ARG A 195 -9.31 -2.30 7.97
C ARG A 195 -9.84 -3.21 9.08
N ASP A 196 -11.04 -3.74 8.90
CA ASP A 196 -11.72 -4.51 9.94
C ASP A 196 -10.94 -5.79 10.28
N ASN A 197 -10.44 -6.49 9.25
CA ASN A 197 -9.61 -7.67 9.43
C ASN A 197 -8.27 -7.33 10.11
N LEU A 198 -7.58 -6.28 9.65
CA LEU A 198 -6.30 -5.86 10.20
C LEU A 198 -6.42 -5.47 11.67
N LEU A 199 -7.38 -4.61 12.00
CA LEU A 199 -7.56 -4.10 13.37
C LEU A 199 -8.00 -5.21 14.32
N SER A 200 -8.91 -6.09 13.89
CA SER A 200 -9.35 -7.25 14.68
C SER A 200 -8.19 -8.21 14.97
N SER A 201 -7.40 -8.56 13.94
CA SER A 201 -6.24 -9.43 14.09
C SER A 201 -5.18 -8.81 15.01
N LEU A 202 -4.87 -7.52 14.82
CA LEU A 202 -3.92 -6.81 15.68
C LEU A 202 -4.38 -6.78 17.14
N GLN A 203 -5.64 -6.44 17.39
CA GLN A 203 -6.23 -6.42 18.73
C GLN A 203 -6.12 -7.81 19.38
N THR A 204 -6.49 -8.86 18.66
CA THR A 204 -6.43 -10.25 19.15
C THR A 204 -5.02 -10.62 19.58
N LEU A 205 -4.03 -10.36 18.72
CA LEU A 205 -2.62 -10.71 19.00
C LEU A 205 -2.02 -9.88 20.13
N ALA A 206 -2.43 -8.63 20.26
CA ALA A 206 -1.94 -7.73 21.30
C ALA A 206 -2.49 -8.07 22.70
N LEU A 207 -3.64 -8.73 22.80
CA LEU A 207 -4.24 -9.12 24.08
C LEU A 207 -3.72 -10.46 24.64
N GLN A 208 -2.95 -11.23 23.87
CA GLN A 208 -2.39 -12.54 24.27
C GLN A 208 -1.17 -12.50 25.21
#